data_AF-A0AAU0PWN8-F1
#
_entry.id   AF-A0AAU0PWN8-F1
#
_cell.length_a   1.000
_cell.length_b   1.000
_cell.length_c   1.000
_cell.angle_alpha   90.00
_cell.angle_beta   90.00
_cell.angle_gamma   90.00
#
_symmetry.space_group_name_H-M   'P 1'
#
loop_
_entity.id
_entity.type
_entity.pdbx_description
1 polymer ?
#
loop_
_entity_poly.entity_id
_entity_poly.type
_entity_poly.pdbx_seq_one_letter_code
_entity_poly.pdbx_strand_id
1 'polypeptide(L)' 'MANNTQMNENERGIFKLHGITGMLIAVVLLLTILAVLVFNGVLVQQREASNAYQINQDLNALKANSPDNYKHYQLIGNGK' A
#
# COMPACT_ATOMS: atom_id res chain seq x y z
N MET A 1 17.47 -43.48 34.28
CA MET A 1 17.72 -43.18 32.86
C MET A 1 16.90 -41.95 32.55
N ALA A 2 17.55 -40.80 32.45
CA ALA A 2 16.85 -39.53 32.28
C ALA A 2 16.16 -39.54 30.91
N ASN A 3 14.84 -39.39 30.93
CA ASN A 3 14.04 -39.19 29.74
C ASN A 3 14.24 -37.72 29.31
N ASN A 4 15.41 -37.45 28.75
CA ASN A 4 15.70 -36.18 28.13
C ASN A 4 14.96 -36.19 26.80
N THR A 5 13.79 -35.55 26.75
CA THR A 5 13.24 -35.08 25.48
C THR A 5 14.24 -34.07 24.92
N GLN A 6 15.23 -34.57 24.19
CA GLN A 6 16.18 -33.78 23.41
C GLN A 6 15.36 -33.08 22.32
N MET A 7 15.14 -31.78 22.48
CA MET A 7 14.53 -30.96 21.44
C MET A 7 15.37 -31.09 20.17
N ASN A 8 14.71 -31.43 19.08
CA ASN A 8 15.36 -31.61 17.78
C ASN A 8 16.02 -30.29 17.37
N GLU A 9 17.18 -30.30 16.71
CA GLU A 9 17.76 -29.09 16.10
C GLU A 9 16.81 -28.46 15.07
N ASN A 10 15.82 -29.23 14.59
CA ASN A 10 14.64 -28.78 13.84
C ASN A 10 13.65 -27.91 14.64
N GLU A 11 13.86 -27.72 15.94
CA GLU A 11 12.96 -26.99 16.86
C GLU A 11 13.66 -25.81 17.56
N ARG A 12 14.99 -25.64 17.36
CA ARG A 12 15.82 -24.70 18.15
C ARG A 12 16.28 -23.42 17.45
N GLY A 13 15.66 -23.00 16.35
CA GLY A 13 16.06 -21.79 15.63
C GLY A 13 14.88 -20.88 15.30
N ILE A 14 15.01 -19.58 15.62
CA ILE A 14 14.07 -18.44 15.41
C ILE A 14 13.61 -18.24 13.94
N PHE A 15 14.01 -19.14 13.04
CA PHE A 15 14.07 -18.95 11.61
C PHE A 15 14.02 -20.30 10.88
N LYS A 16 12.85 -20.92 10.75
CA LYS A 16 12.68 -22.22 10.05
C LYS A 16 11.62 -22.21 8.94
N LEU A 17 11.83 -23.13 7.99
CA LEU A 17 11.43 -23.26 6.57
C LEU A 17 11.38 -21.99 5.73
N HIS A 18 11.16 -20.82 6.30
CA HIS A 18 11.50 -19.53 5.71
C HIS A 18 12.15 -18.72 6.83
N GLY A 19 13.38 -19.11 7.20
CA GLY A 19 14.11 -18.52 8.31
C GLY A 19 14.50 -17.04 8.12
N ILE A 20 15.75 -16.66 8.38
CA ILE A 20 16.18 -15.26 8.17
C ILE A 20 15.89 -14.86 6.72
N THR A 21 16.12 -15.78 5.78
CA THR A 21 15.81 -15.60 4.36
C THR A 21 14.33 -15.30 4.11
N GLY A 22 13.42 -16.00 4.79
CA GLY A 22 11.99 -15.76 4.65
C GLY A 22 11.55 -14.43 5.21
N MET A 23 12.07 -14.07 6.38
CA MET A 23 11.89 -12.76 6.97
C MET A 23 12.39 -11.66 6.03
N LEU A 24 13.60 -11.80 5.47
CA LEU A 24 14.17 -10.81 4.56
C LEU A 24 13.33 -10.63 3.29
N ILE A 25 12.86 -11.73 2.69
CA ILE A 25 11.96 -11.67 1.54
C ILE A 25 10.66 -10.94 1.91
N ALA A 26 10.04 -11.29 3.05
CA ALA A 26 8.81 -10.64 3.51
C ALA A 26 9.03 -9.13 3.75
N VAL A 27 10.15 -8.75 4.38
CA VAL A 27 10.49 -7.33 4.61
C VAL A 27 10.68 -6.59 3.30
N VAL A 28 11.43 -7.15 2.33
CA VAL A 28 11.61 -6.52 1.02
C VAL A 28 10.29 -6.37 0.28
N LEU A 29 9.41 -7.38 0.33
CA LEU A 29 8.08 -7.30 -0.27
C LEU A 29 7.23 -6.20 0.36
N LEU A 30 7.20 -6.12 1.70
CA LEU A 30 6.46 -5.09 2.41
C LEU A 30 7.02 -3.69 2.12
N LEU A 31 8.35 -3.53 2.08
CA LEU A 31 8.99 -2.26 1.74
C LEU A 31 8.77 -1.87 0.28
N THR A 32 8.71 -2.83 -0.63
CA THR A 32 8.39 -2.58 -2.04
C THR A 32 6.96 -2.08 -2.18
N ILE A 33 6.01 -2.74 -1.53
CA ILE A 33 4.60 -2.30 -1.49
C ILE A 33 4.53 -0.88 -0.89
N LEU A 34 5.19 -0.65 0.24
CA LEU A 34 5.24 0.66 0.90
C LEU A 34 5.80 1.73 -0.04
N ALA A 35 6.95 1.49 -0.67
CA ALA A 35 7.59 2.44 -1.56
C ALA A 35 6.69 2.79 -2.75
N VAL A 36 6.04 1.80 -3.37
CA VAL A 36 5.10 2.02 -4.48
C VAL A 36 3.90 2.85 -4.02
N LEU A 37 3.29 2.52 -2.89
CA LEU A 37 2.13 3.25 -2.38
C LEU A 37 2.48 4.69 -1.98
N VAL A 38 3.61 4.89 -1.29
CA VAL A 38 4.09 6.23 -0.90
C VAL A 38 4.42 7.06 -2.13
N PHE A 39 5.14 6.50 -3.10
CA PHE A 39 5.49 7.21 -4.33
C PHE A 39 4.25 7.69 -5.10
N ASN A 40 3.27 6.80 -5.32
CA ASN A 40 2.00 7.18 -5.96
C ASN A 40 1.22 8.20 -5.13
N GLY A 41 1.20 8.04 -3.80
CA GLY A 41 0.54 8.96 -2.89
C GLY A 41 1.13 10.37 -2.96
N VAL A 42 2.46 10.48 -2.93
CA VAL A 42 3.18 11.77 -3.03
C VAL A 42 2.94 12.42 -4.39
N LEU A 43 2.96 11.66 -5.49
CA LEU A 43 2.68 12.21 -6.82
C LEU A 43 1.27 12.80 -6.92
N VAL A 44 0.25 12.09 -6.40
CA VAL A 44 -1.12 12.61 -6.33
C VAL A 44 -1.14 13.85 -5.44
N GLN A 45 -0.59 13.79 -4.22
CA GLN A 45 -0.58 14.93 -3.30
C GLN A 45 0.08 16.18 -3.90
N GLN A 46 1.21 16.01 -4.60
CA GLN A 46 1.90 17.13 -5.25
C GLN A 46 1.06 17.74 -6.38
N ARG A 47 0.42 16.89 -7.19
CA ARG A 47 -0.48 17.31 -8.27
C ARG A 47 -1.70 18.06 -7.72
N GLU A 48 -2.35 17.52 -6.68
CA GLU A 48 -3.55 18.10 -6.08
C GLU A 48 -3.25 19.37 -5.27
N ALA A 49 -2.15 19.41 -4.53
CA ALA A 49 -1.80 20.58 -3.72
C ALA A 49 -1.39 21.80 -4.55
N SER A 50 -0.95 21.58 -5.79
CA SER A 50 -0.46 22.63 -6.68
C SER A 50 -1.53 23.17 -7.63
N ASN A 51 -2.71 22.55 -7.69
CA ASN A 51 -3.75 22.90 -8.65
C ASN A 51 -5.10 23.07 -7.94
N ALA A 52 -5.94 23.99 -8.42
CA ALA A 52 -7.33 24.02 -7.97
C ALA A 52 -8.10 22.85 -8.60
N TYR A 53 -9.25 22.47 -8.05
CA TYR A 53 -10.11 21.45 -8.63
C TYR A 53 -11.58 21.90 -8.66
N GLN A 54 -12.34 21.35 -9.59
CA GLN A 54 -13.80 21.40 -9.63
C GLN A 54 -14.38 20.00 -9.60
N ILE A 55 -15.62 19.94 -9.12
CA ILE A 55 -16.46 18.75 -9.15
C ILE A 55 -17.74 19.10 -9.91
N ASN A 56 -18.34 18.14 -10.62
CA ASN A 56 -19.63 18.33 -11.28
C ASN A 56 -20.70 18.84 -10.30
N GLN A 57 -21.38 19.92 -10.68
CA GLN A 57 -22.39 20.61 -9.86
C GLN A 57 -23.82 20.10 -10.10
N ASP A 58 -24.03 19.15 -11.01
CA ASP A 58 -25.34 18.51 -11.19
C ASP A 58 -25.67 17.61 -10.00
N LEU A 59 -26.83 17.88 -9.37
CA LEU A 59 -27.34 17.15 -8.20
C LEU A 59 -27.49 15.64 -8.44
N ASN A 60 -27.70 15.21 -9.69
CA ASN A 60 -27.95 13.79 -10.02
C ASN A 60 -26.70 13.06 -10.54
N ALA A 61 -25.58 13.74 -10.73
CA ALA A 61 -24.40 13.15 -11.34
C ALA A 61 -23.62 12.26 -10.37
N LEU A 62 -23.45 12.69 -9.12
CA LEU A 62 -22.74 11.94 -8.08
C LEU A 62 -23.67 10.93 -7.40
N LYS A 63 -23.23 9.67 -7.38
CA LYS A 63 -23.99 8.58 -6.72
C LYS A 63 -23.26 8.12 -5.47
N ALA A 64 -23.98 7.71 -4.43
CA ALA A 64 -23.35 7.26 -3.18
C ALA A 64 -22.37 6.08 -3.37
N ASN A 65 -22.65 5.19 -4.32
CA ASN A 65 -21.76 4.09 -4.69
C ASN A 65 -21.76 3.93 -6.22
N SER A 66 -20.73 4.44 -6.88
CA SER A 66 -20.54 4.27 -8.33
C SER A 66 -19.06 4.28 -8.69
N PRO A 67 -18.59 3.30 -9.49
CA PRO A 67 -17.23 3.32 -10.00
C PRO A 67 -16.98 4.50 -10.95
N ASP A 68 -18.01 5.18 -11.45
CA ASP A 68 -17.86 6.30 -12.37
C ASP A 68 -17.66 7.66 -11.69
N ASN A 69 -17.77 7.75 -10.36
CA ASN A 69 -17.72 9.03 -9.65
C ASN A 69 -16.42 9.82 -9.89
N TYR A 70 -15.29 9.13 -10.12
CA TYR A 70 -14.01 9.79 -10.39
C TYR A 70 -14.01 10.65 -11.67
N LYS A 71 -14.93 10.38 -12.62
CA LYS A 71 -15.06 11.14 -13.88
C LYS A 71 -15.64 12.54 -13.67
N HIS A 72 -16.21 12.82 -12.50
CA HIS A 72 -16.80 14.11 -12.18
C HIS A 72 -15.84 15.10 -11.54
N TYR A 73 -14.56 14.74 -11.40
CA TYR A 73 -13.51 15.57 -10.85
C TYR A 73 -12.58 16.07 -11.97
N GLN A 74 -12.18 17.34 -11.90
CA GLN A 74 -11.24 17.93 -12.85
C GLN A 74 -10.36 18.99 -12.18
N LEU A 75 -9.06 18.98 -12.48
CA LEU A 75 -8.15 20.06 -12.09
C LEU A 75 -8.40 21.31 -12.94
N ILE A 76 -8.43 22.47 -12.28
CA ILE A 76 -8.48 23.80 -12.88
C ILE A 76 -7.21 24.53 -12.46
N GLY A 77 -6.57 25.23 -13.40
CA GLY A 77 -5.49 26.16 -13.05
C GLY A 77 -4.08 25.73 -13.42
N ASN A 78 -3.91 24.84 -14.40
CA ASN A 78 -2.60 24.75 -15.06
C ASN A 78 -2.53 25.84 -16.14
N GLY A 79 -2.00 27.02 -15.77
CA GLY A 79 -1.66 28.10 -16.69
C GLY A 79 -0.42 27.79 -17.55
N LYS A 80 -0.36 26.59 -18.11
CA LYS A 80 0.56 26.16 -19.17
C LYS A 80 -0.23 25.41 -20.22
#